data_AF-A0A2H0QU70-F1
#
_entry.id   AF-A0A2H0QU70-F1
#
_cell.length_a   1.000
_cell.length_b   1.000
_cell.length_c   1.000
_cell.angle_alpha   90.00
_cell.angle_beta   90.00
_cell.angle_gamma   90.00
#
_symmetry.space_group_name_H-M   'P 1'
#
loop_
_entity.id
_entity.type
_entity.pdbx_description
1 polymer ?
#
loop_
_entity_poly.entity_id
_entity_poly.type
_entity_poly.pdbx_seq_one_letter_code
_entity_poly.pdbx_strand_id
1 'polypeptide(L)'
;MNCSKVIAKQDYDILSACSAEYLLKALAAIDISVPRRTGGRTTEHTECYSICRLLSTLAKTDYLSYPLSLTKRERPDFLLDCNGQSIGIEVTEATSTDYSSYQALVQHKNPGHFIEPTHFRHGERISRKRKQELLEAETLTSIPWSGDEAEKEWSLFIKDAIEKKHKKLKELSFDKFNQNWLLIYDNCPASFLNKEDLIPYIEKFLPKHTFPYFDMIFIESSWFEENSSVGEAKIFAVSHKDCRYFSVEDIWKNIHKFQNNKTREQHDK
;
A
#
# COMPACT_ATOMS: atom_id res chain seq x y z
N MET A 1 33.78 -5.05 17.20
CA MET A 1 32.33 -5.33 17.08
C MET A 1 32.15 -6.31 15.92
N ASN A 2 31.70 -7.55 16.23
CA ASN A 2 31.57 -8.62 15.24
C ASN A 2 30.40 -8.32 14.30
N CYS A 3 30.73 -7.89 13.09
CA CYS A 3 29.81 -7.48 12.04
C CYS A 3 29.49 -8.68 11.15
N SER A 4 28.62 -9.56 11.61
CA SER A 4 28.14 -10.71 10.80
C SER A 4 26.93 -11.34 11.47
N LYS A 5 25.73 -10.83 11.17
CA LYS A 5 24.48 -11.60 11.14
C LYS A 5 23.32 -10.70 10.71
N VAL A 6 22.77 -11.01 9.55
CA VAL A 6 21.35 -10.77 9.26
C VAL A 6 20.60 -11.78 10.10
N ILE A 7 19.78 -11.33 11.04
CA ILE A 7 18.80 -12.19 11.72
C ILE A 7 17.46 -11.82 11.10
N ALA A 8 17.08 -12.51 10.03
CA ALA A 8 15.68 -12.66 9.70
C ALA A 8 15.23 -13.90 10.48
N LYS A 9 14.43 -13.72 11.54
CA LYS A 9 13.60 -14.84 11.98
C LYS A 9 12.56 -15.09 10.89
N GLN A 10 11.96 -16.27 10.88
CA GLN A 10 10.94 -16.69 9.91
C GLN A 10 9.75 -15.71 9.80
N ASP A 11 9.65 -14.79 10.76
CA ASP A 11 8.72 -13.68 10.81
C ASP A 11 9.52 -12.37 10.81
N TYR A 12 9.09 -11.41 10.01
CA TYR A 12 9.68 -10.06 9.87
C TYR A 12 9.57 -9.20 11.15
N ASP A 13 9.23 -9.82 12.28
CA ASP A 13 9.10 -9.22 13.60
C ASP A 13 10.34 -8.44 14.01
N ILE A 14 11.52 -8.91 13.62
CA ILE A 14 12.78 -8.21 13.80
C ILE A 14 13.65 -8.42 12.55
N LEU A 15 14.02 -7.32 11.90
CA LEU A 15 14.98 -7.26 10.81
C LEU A 15 16.11 -6.32 11.20
N SER A 16 17.35 -6.62 10.81
CA SER A 16 18.49 -5.71 11.01
C SER A 16 19.48 -5.81 9.87
N ALA A 17 20.04 -4.67 9.46
CA ALA A 17 20.97 -4.58 8.35
C ALA A 17 22.02 -3.48 8.60
N CYS A 18 23.27 -3.75 8.23
CA CYS A 18 24.37 -2.78 8.32
C CYS A 18 24.65 -2.03 7.01
N SER A 19 23.96 -2.39 5.92
CA SER A 19 24.04 -1.69 4.64
C SER A 19 22.79 -1.99 3.80
N ALA A 20 22.61 -1.21 2.71
CA ALA A 20 21.57 -1.43 1.72
C ALA A 20 21.60 -2.83 1.10
N GLU A 21 22.79 -3.36 0.80
CA GLU A 21 22.93 -4.70 0.24
C GLU A 21 22.44 -5.78 1.20
N TYR A 22 22.82 -5.67 2.48
CA TYR A 22 22.37 -6.62 3.51
C TYR A 22 20.87 -6.50 3.77
N LEU A 23 20.30 -5.29 3.72
CA LEU A 23 18.86 -5.07 3.82
C LEU A 23 18.13 -5.77 2.68
N LEU A 24 18.51 -5.51 1.43
CA LEU A 24 17.86 -6.11 0.26
C LEU A 24 17.95 -7.64 0.30
N LYS A 25 19.10 -8.19 0.70
CA LYS A 25 19.26 -9.64 0.88
C LYS A 25 18.34 -10.19 1.97
N ALA A 26 18.17 -9.47 3.08
CA ALA A 26 17.27 -9.86 4.17
C ALA A 26 15.81 -9.83 3.72
N LEU A 27 15.40 -8.74 3.07
CA LEU A 27 14.04 -8.55 2.55
C LEU A 27 13.68 -9.62 1.50
N ALA A 28 14.61 -9.97 0.60
CA ALA A 28 14.39 -11.01 -0.41
C ALA A 28 14.09 -12.39 0.18
N ALA A 29 14.45 -12.64 1.44
CA ALA A 29 14.17 -13.89 2.14
C ALA A 29 12.80 -13.93 2.83
N ILE A 30 12.09 -12.79 2.90
CA ILE A 30 10.76 -12.68 3.51
C ILE A 30 9.71 -13.05 2.46
N ASP A 31 8.75 -13.90 2.85
CA ASP A 31 7.56 -14.15 2.05
C ASP A 31 6.59 -12.97 2.17
N ILE A 32 6.48 -12.20 1.09
CA ILE A 32 5.54 -11.07 1.00
C ILE A 32 4.22 -11.46 0.32
N SER A 33 3.93 -12.75 0.15
CA SER A 33 2.72 -13.18 -0.52
C SER A 33 1.47 -12.73 0.23
N VAL A 34 0.57 -12.04 -0.48
CA VAL A 34 -0.73 -11.63 0.05
C VAL A 34 -1.79 -12.59 -0.49
N PRO A 35 -2.44 -13.39 0.37
CA PRO A 35 -3.53 -14.25 -0.07
C PRO A 35 -4.71 -13.44 -0.65
N ARG A 36 -5.52 -14.11 -1.45
CA ARG A 36 -6.77 -13.51 -1.92
C ARG A 36 -7.71 -13.20 -0.74
N ARG A 37 -8.68 -12.28 -0.91
CA ARG A 37 -9.54 -11.81 0.21
C ARG A 37 -10.28 -12.97 0.89
N THR A 38 -10.77 -13.93 0.12
CA THR A 38 -11.44 -15.13 0.65
C THR A 38 -10.49 -16.27 1.01
N GLY A 39 -9.19 -16.10 0.76
CA GLY A 39 -8.15 -17.14 0.93
C GLY A 39 -7.37 -17.03 2.23
N GLY A 40 -7.95 -16.44 3.28
CA GLY A 40 -7.28 -16.31 4.59
C GLY A 40 -6.30 -15.14 4.71
N ARG A 41 -6.47 -14.08 3.90
CA ARG A 41 -5.69 -12.84 4.05
C ARG A 41 -5.89 -12.26 5.45
N THR A 42 -4.79 -11.83 6.06
CA THR A 42 -4.79 -11.10 7.33
C THR A 42 -4.15 -9.72 7.15
N THR A 43 -4.30 -8.85 8.15
CA THR A 43 -3.69 -7.51 8.16
C THR A 43 -2.16 -7.61 8.10
N GLU A 44 -1.59 -8.61 8.78
CA GLU A 44 -0.16 -8.87 8.84
C GLU A 44 0.43 -9.15 7.45
N HIS A 45 -0.29 -9.85 6.58
CA HIS A 45 0.14 -10.07 5.20
C HIS A 45 0.26 -8.75 4.43
N THR A 46 -0.73 -7.85 4.56
CA THR A 46 -0.71 -6.55 3.88
C THR A 46 0.35 -5.62 4.46
N GLU A 47 0.52 -5.61 5.78
CA GLU A 47 1.58 -4.88 6.46
C GLU A 47 2.97 -5.34 6.01
N CYS A 48 3.21 -6.65 6.01
CA CYS A 48 4.47 -7.25 5.57
C CYS A 48 4.79 -6.89 4.12
N TYR A 49 3.79 -7.03 3.24
CA TYR A 49 3.92 -6.69 1.84
C TYR A 49 4.32 -5.22 1.65
N SER A 50 3.58 -4.30 2.26
CA SER A 50 3.83 -2.87 2.08
C SER A 50 5.15 -2.43 2.74
N ILE A 51 5.46 -2.86 3.97
CA ILE A 51 6.70 -2.45 4.64
C ILE A 51 7.94 -2.97 3.91
N CYS A 52 7.91 -4.21 3.41
CA CYS A 52 9.04 -4.77 2.68
C CYS A 52 9.31 -3.99 1.39
N ARG A 53 8.25 -3.64 0.65
CA ARG A 53 8.36 -2.86 -0.59
C ARG A 53 8.80 -1.43 -0.34
N LEU A 54 8.35 -0.81 0.76
CA LEU A 54 8.86 0.49 1.18
C LEU A 54 10.36 0.44 1.46
N LEU A 55 10.80 -0.50 2.29
CA LEU A 55 12.21 -0.60 2.67
C LEU A 55 13.11 -0.99 1.50
N SER A 56 12.67 -1.88 0.59
CA SER A 56 13.47 -2.21 -0.60
C SER A 56 13.64 -1.00 -1.50
N THR A 57 12.56 -0.23 -1.69
CA THR A 57 12.56 0.98 -2.52
C THR A 57 13.45 2.07 -1.93
N LEU A 58 13.41 2.26 -0.60
CA LEU A 58 14.20 3.28 0.07
C LEU A 58 15.64 2.85 0.37
N ALA A 59 15.99 1.58 0.17
CA ALA A 59 17.27 0.97 0.58
C ALA A 59 18.51 1.78 0.16
N LYS A 60 18.46 2.39 -1.04
CA LYS A 60 19.55 3.15 -1.66
C LYS A 60 19.32 4.66 -1.67
N THR A 61 18.31 5.13 -0.95
CA THR A 61 17.98 6.56 -0.82
C THR A 61 18.56 7.13 0.47
N ASP A 62 18.46 8.45 0.65
CA ASP A 62 18.87 9.16 1.86
C ASP A 62 17.83 9.07 3.00
N TYR A 63 16.67 8.44 2.77
CA TYR A 63 15.67 8.21 3.81
C TYR A 63 16.08 7.15 4.82
N LEU A 64 16.98 6.24 4.46
CA LEU A 64 17.49 5.19 5.34
C LEU A 64 18.97 5.42 5.62
N SER A 65 19.33 5.34 6.90
CA SER A 65 20.72 5.33 7.34
C SER A 65 21.03 4.00 8.01
N TYR A 66 22.28 3.56 7.89
CA TYR A 66 22.73 2.27 8.40
C TYR A 66 23.75 2.45 9.52
N PRO A 67 23.83 1.54 10.51
CA PRO A 67 23.01 0.33 10.64
C PRO A 67 21.55 0.66 10.96
N LEU A 68 20.64 -0.21 10.53
CA LEU A 68 19.22 -0.10 10.83
C LEU A 68 18.66 -1.39 11.41
N SER A 69 17.53 -1.23 12.10
CA SER A 69 16.68 -2.33 12.55
C SER A 69 15.21 -1.98 12.43
N LEU A 70 14.40 -2.92 11.99
CA LEU A 70 12.94 -2.83 11.96
C LEU A 70 12.38 -3.80 12.99
N THR A 71 11.46 -3.34 13.82
CA THR A 71 10.74 -4.17 14.80
C THR A 71 9.24 -4.00 14.63
N LYS A 72 8.49 -5.10 14.50
CA LYS A 72 7.03 -5.08 14.52
C LYS A 72 6.53 -4.74 15.92
N ARG A 73 5.50 -3.88 16.01
CA ARG A 73 4.90 -3.41 17.26
C ARG A 73 3.39 -3.25 17.07
N GLU A 74 2.70 -2.95 18.16
CA GLU A 74 1.25 -2.70 18.15
C GLU A 74 0.89 -1.25 17.82
N ARG A 75 1.71 -0.28 18.25
CA ARG A 75 1.47 1.16 18.09
C ARG A 75 2.79 1.95 18.08
N PRO A 76 3.24 2.48 16.93
CA PRO A 76 2.86 2.14 15.55
C PRO A 76 3.06 0.67 15.22
N ASP A 77 2.55 0.24 14.05
CA ASP A 77 2.73 -1.12 13.51
C ASP A 77 4.21 -1.52 13.38
N PHE A 78 5.10 -0.57 13.10
CA PHE A 78 6.55 -0.80 13.07
C PHE A 78 7.35 0.31 13.72
N LEU A 79 8.49 -0.07 14.30
CA LEU A 79 9.54 0.84 14.73
C LEU A 79 10.81 0.56 13.92
N LEU A 80 11.26 1.57 13.19
CA LEU A 80 12.51 1.55 12.45
C LEU A 80 13.54 2.40 13.20
N ASP A 81 14.63 1.79 13.65
CA ASP A 81 15.81 2.51 14.14
C ASP A 81 16.83 2.59 13.01
N CYS A 82 17.22 3.80 12.63
CA CYS A 82 18.22 4.09 11.61
C CYS A 82 19.34 4.91 12.24
N ASN A 83 20.46 4.27 12.58
CA ASN A 83 21.64 4.91 13.17
C ASN A 83 21.31 5.82 14.38
N GLY A 84 20.46 5.34 15.31
CA GLY A 84 20.08 6.08 16.51
C GLY A 84 18.93 7.07 16.32
N GLN A 85 18.35 7.12 15.11
CA GLN A 85 17.11 7.83 14.86
C GLN A 85 15.94 6.83 14.83
N SER A 86 15.00 7.01 15.74
CA SER A 86 13.78 6.20 15.81
C SER A 86 12.67 6.77 14.92
N ILE A 87 12.07 5.90 14.12
CA ILE A 87 11.02 6.22 13.15
C ILE A 87 9.84 5.29 13.39
N GLY A 88 8.72 5.84 13.83
CA GLY A 88 7.48 5.09 13.94
C GLY A 88 6.78 4.99 12.59
N ILE A 89 6.39 3.80 12.13
CA ILE A 89 5.74 3.61 10.82
C ILE A 89 4.38 2.95 11.04
N GLU A 90 3.32 3.69 10.74
CA GLU A 90 1.94 3.19 10.73
C GLU A 90 1.57 2.76 9.32
N VAL A 91 0.91 1.61 9.18
CA VAL A 91 0.39 1.10 7.91
C VAL A 91 -1.13 1.24 7.86
N THR A 92 -1.66 1.57 6.68
CA THR A 92 -3.09 1.63 6.43
C THR A 92 -3.43 1.27 5.00
N GLU A 93 -4.66 0.81 4.77
CA GLU A 93 -5.22 0.64 3.43
C GLU A 93 -6.11 1.85 3.10
N ALA A 94 -5.94 2.43 1.91
CA ALA A 94 -6.92 3.33 1.32
C ALA A 94 -7.83 2.53 0.39
N THR A 95 -9.11 2.40 0.74
CA THR A 95 -10.10 1.66 -0.04
C THR A 95 -11.53 2.07 0.34
N SER A 96 -12.51 1.63 -0.46
CA SER A 96 -13.93 1.64 -0.10
C SER A 96 -14.31 0.32 0.56
N THR A 97 -15.02 0.37 1.69
CA THR A 97 -15.56 -0.83 2.36
C THR A 97 -16.48 -1.60 1.42
N ASP A 98 -17.30 -0.89 0.63
CA ASP A 98 -18.22 -1.54 -0.30
C ASP A 98 -17.48 -2.16 -1.47
N TYR A 99 -16.44 -1.49 -1.99
CA TYR A 99 -15.57 -2.04 -3.01
C TYR A 99 -14.85 -3.31 -2.53
N SER A 100 -14.21 -3.25 -1.35
CA SER A 100 -13.54 -4.39 -0.73
C SER A 100 -14.49 -5.58 -0.51
N SER A 101 -15.72 -5.32 -0.06
CA SER A 101 -16.73 -6.36 0.09
C SER A 101 -17.20 -6.95 -1.25
N TYR A 102 -17.27 -6.12 -2.30
CA TYR A 102 -17.66 -6.57 -3.63
C TYR A 102 -16.57 -7.37 -4.31
N GLN A 103 -15.30 -6.96 -4.18
CA GLN A 103 -14.15 -7.76 -4.61
C GLN A 103 -14.18 -9.16 -3.99
N ALA A 104 -14.47 -9.27 -2.68
CA ALA A 104 -14.59 -10.57 -2.03
C ALA A 104 -15.77 -11.40 -2.57
N LEU A 105 -16.92 -10.77 -2.84
CA LEU A 105 -18.08 -11.43 -3.43
C LEU A 105 -17.77 -11.98 -4.82
N VAL A 106 -17.18 -11.16 -5.70
CA VAL A 106 -16.75 -11.53 -7.05
C VAL A 106 -15.78 -12.70 -6.99
N GLN A 107 -14.77 -12.61 -6.13
CA GLN A 107 -13.75 -13.64 -6.01
C GLN A 107 -14.30 -14.99 -5.50
N HIS A 108 -15.43 -15.00 -4.78
CA HIS A 108 -16.10 -16.21 -4.34
C HIS A 108 -17.06 -16.78 -5.38
N LYS A 109 -17.85 -15.92 -6.03
CA LYS A 109 -18.98 -16.34 -6.85
C LYS A 109 -18.70 -16.37 -8.36
N ASN A 110 -17.86 -15.47 -8.85
CA ASN A 110 -17.53 -15.37 -10.26
C ASN A 110 -16.07 -14.88 -10.43
N PRO A 111 -15.07 -15.73 -10.13
CA PRO A 111 -13.67 -15.38 -10.31
C PRO A 111 -13.40 -15.03 -11.78
N GLY A 112 -13.05 -13.77 -12.04
CA GLY A 112 -12.83 -13.25 -13.41
C GLY A 112 -13.87 -12.23 -13.87
N HIS A 113 -14.95 -12.01 -13.11
CA HIS A 113 -15.87 -10.91 -13.37
C HIS A 113 -15.15 -9.56 -13.28
N PHE A 114 -15.30 -8.74 -14.32
CA PHE A 114 -14.74 -7.39 -14.38
C PHE A 114 -15.50 -6.47 -13.42
N ILE A 115 -14.79 -5.78 -12.53
CA ILE A 115 -15.39 -4.86 -11.58
C ILE A 115 -15.30 -3.45 -12.14
N GLU A 116 -16.46 -2.83 -12.40
CA GLU A 116 -16.56 -1.42 -12.80
C GLU A 116 -16.25 -0.51 -11.58
N PRO A 117 -15.09 0.17 -11.51
CA PRO A 117 -14.66 0.86 -10.30
C PRO A 117 -15.52 2.09 -9.96
N THR A 118 -16.08 2.72 -10.99
CA THR A 118 -16.98 3.89 -10.96
C THR A 118 -18.29 3.66 -10.20
N HIS A 119 -18.67 2.41 -9.90
CA HIS A 119 -19.78 2.15 -8.99
C HIS A 119 -19.46 2.45 -7.53
N PHE A 120 -18.18 2.52 -7.15
CA PHE A 120 -17.71 2.60 -5.77
C PHE A 120 -17.07 3.96 -5.48
N ARG A 121 -17.76 5.05 -5.82
CA ARG A 121 -17.28 6.42 -5.58
C ARG A 121 -17.10 6.72 -4.09
N HIS A 122 -16.24 7.70 -3.77
CA HIS A 122 -16.01 8.12 -2.40
C HIS A 122 -17.31 8.60 -1.74
N GLY A 123 -17.50 8.23 -0.47
CA GLY A 123 -18.70 8.61 0.31
C GLY A 123 -19.99 7.88 -0.06
N GLU A 124 -20.04 7.18 -1.19
CA GLU A 124 -21.24 6.46 -1.63
C GLU A 124 -21.37 5.09 -0.97
N ARG A 125 -22.62 4.64 -0.80
CA ARG A 125 -22.96 3.33 -0.24
C ARG A 125 -23.73 2.50 -1.25
N ILE A 126 -23.30 1.26 -1.43
CA ILE A 126 -23.98 0.32 -2.33
C ILE A 126 -24.66 -0.77 -1.50
N SER A 127 -25.96 -0.95 -1.74
CA SER A 127 -26.75 -1.99 -1.08
C SER A 127 -26.29 -3.40 -1.50
N ARG A 128 -26.58 -4.39 -0.64
CA ARG A 128 -26.31 -5.80 -0.95
C ARG A 128 -27.06 -6.26 -2.21
N LYS A 129 -28.30 -5.80 -2.39
CA LYS A 129 -29.10 -6.10 -3.58
C LYS A 129 -28.40 -5.57 -4.83
N ARG A 130 -27.96 -4.31 -4.81
CA ARG A 130 -27.25 -3.72 -5.94
C ARG A 130 -25.93 -4.44 -6.26
N LYS A 131 -25.16 -4.86 -5.25
CA LYS A 131 -23.96 -5.69 -5.46
C LYS A 131 -24.30 -7.02 -6.16
N GLN A 132 -25.43 -7.65 -5.84
CA GLN A 132 -25.85 -8.88 -6.52
C GLN A 132 -26.27 -8.61 -7.97
N GLU A 133 -26.99 -7.51 -8.23
CA GLU A 133 -27.34 -7.08 -9.60
C GLU A 133 -26.09 -6.81 -10.45
N LEU A 134 -25.06 -6.16 -9.89
CA LEU A 134 -23.80 -5.90 -10.60
C LEU A 134 -23.07 -7.19 -10.97
N LEU A 135 -23.09 -8.19 -10.08
CA LEU A 135 -22.44 -9.48 -10.31
C LEU A 135 -23.11 -10.27 -11.44
N GLU A 136 -24.42 -10.10 -11.60
CA GLU A 136 -25.25 -10.75 -12.61
C GLU A 136 -25.30 -9.96 -13.94
N ALA A 137 -24.81 -8.72 -13.97
CA ALA A 137 -24.84 -7.89 -15.15
C ALA A 137 -23.93 -8.46 -16.27
N GLU A 138 -24.50 -8.62 -17.46
CA GLU A 138 -23.79 -9.10 -18.66
C GLU A 138 -23.11 -7.97 -19.43
N THR A 139 -23.49 -6.72 -19.18
CA THR A 139 -22.98 -5.51 -19.84
C THR A 139 -22.53 -4.48 -18.81
N LEU A 140 -21.57 -3.64 -19.19
CA LEU A 140 -21.14 -2.50 -18.39
C LEU A 140 -22.34 -1.56 -18.13
N THR A 141 -22.56 -1.19 -16.86
CA THR A 141 -23.68 -0.33 -16.46
C THR A 141 -23.24 1.00 -15.85
N SER A 142 -21.94 1.18 -15.65
CA SER A 142 -21.40 2.40 -15.08
C SER A 142 -21.16 3.49 -16.11
N ILE A 143 -21.11 4.73 -15.61
CA ILE A 143 -20.62 5.86 -16.39
C ILE A 143 -19.10 5.88 -16.23
N PRO A 144 -18.31 5.95 -17.32
CA PRO A 144 -16.86 6.02 -17.22
C PRO A 144 -16.41 7.31 -16.54
N TRP A 145 -15.17 7.31 -16.03
CA TRP A 145 -14.51 8.54 -15.58
C TRP A 145 -14.37 9.52 -16.75
N SER A 146 -14.54 10.81 -16.47
CA SER A 146 -14.36 11.88 -17.44
C SER A 146 -13.32 12.90 -16.96
N GLY A 147 -12.36 13.25 -17.81
CA GLY A 147 -11.29 14.19 -17.46
C GLY A 147 -10.45 13.66 -16.29
N ASP A 148 -10.34 14.45 -15.23
CA ASP A 148 -9.55 14.22 -14.01
C ASP A 148 -10.40 13.67 -12.83
N GLU A 149 -11.59 13.12 -13.12
CA GLU A 149 -12.49 12.61 -12.08
C GLU A 149 -11.89 11.44 -11.30
N ALA A 150 -11.10 10.57 -11.94
CA ALA A 150 -10.49 9.42 -11.28
C ALA A 150 -9.45 9.87 -10.24
N GLU A 151 -8.62 10.86 -10.60
CA GLU A 151 -7.61 11.49 -9.75
C GLU A 151 -8.26 12.22 -8.56
N LYS A 152 -9.35 12.96 -8.82
CA LYS A 152 -10.14 13.61 -7.76
C LYS A 152 -10.68 12.59 -6.78
N GLU A 153 -11.35 11.54 -7.27
CA GLU A 153 -11.90 10.49 -6.41
C GLU A 153 -10.82 9.76 -5.62
N TRP A 154 -9.73 9.36 -6.27
CA TRP A 154 -8.58 8.75 -5.61
C TRP A 154 -8.04 9.64 -4.49
N SER A 155 -7.88 10.94 -4.74
CA SER A 155 -7.36 11.89 -3.75
C SER A 155 -8.26 11.98 -2.50
N LEU A 156 -9.57 11.81 -2.65
CA LEU A 156 -10.52 11.78 -1.52
C LEU A 156 -10.33 10.52 -0.67
N PHE A 157 -10.10 9.34 -1.28
CA PHE A 157 -9.80 8.11 -0.53
C PHE A 157 -8.50 8.23 0.26
N ILE A 158 -7.44 8.76 -0.36
CA ILE A 158 -6.15 9.00 0.31
C ILE A 158 -6.32 9.99 1.47
N LYS A 159 -7.01 11.10 1.24
CA LYS A 159 -7.31 12.10 2.26
C LYS A 159 -8.03 11.48 3.45
N ASP A 160 -9.08 10.68 3.19
CA ASP A 160 -9.82 9.98 4.24
C ASP A 160 -8.95 9.03 5.06
N ALA A 161 -8.05 8.28 4.41
CA ALA A 161 -7.13 7.37 5.09
C ALA A 161 -6.20 8.13 6.05
N ILE A 162 -5.65 9.26 5.58
CA ILE A 162 -4.79 10.15 6.36
C ILE A 162 -5.56 10.74 7.54
N GLU A 163 -6.74 11.32 7.31
CA GLU A 163 -7.56 11.94 8.35
C GLU A 163 -7.99 10.94 9.42
N LYS A 164 -8.37 9.71 9.03
CA LYS A 164 -8.73 8.63 9.97
C LYS A 164 -7.57 8.26 10.89
N LYS A 165 -6.35 8.11 10.35
CA LYS A 165 -5.16 7.81 11.15
C LYS A 165 -4.74 9.00 12.00
N HIS A 166 -4.75 10.20 11.46
CA HIS A 166 -4.46 11.43 12.20
C HIS A 166 -5.39 11.62 13.41
N LYS A 167 -6.68 11.33 13.27
CA LYS A 167 -7.62 11.37 14.40
C LYS A 167 -7.24 10.38 15.50
N LYS A 168 -6.83 9.15 15.14
CA LYS A 168 -6.33 8.15 16.10
C LYS A 168 -5.02 8.59 16.77
N LEU A 169 -4.13 9.27 16.06
CA LEU A 169 -2.88 9.80 16.63
C LEU A 169 -3.10 10.92 17.65
N LYS A 170 -4.20 11.66 17.55
CA LYS A 170 -4.58 12.68 18.54
C LYS A 170 -5.07 12.07 19.85
N GLU A 171 -5.56 10.84 19.81
CA GLU A 171 -5.95 10.11 21.02
C GLU A 171 -4.64 9.70 21.72
N LEU A 172 -4.51 9.99 23.04
CA LEU A 172 -3.27 9.95 23.87
C LEU A 172 -2.49 8.61 23.92
N SER A 173 -2.84 7.64 23.09
CA SER A 173 -2.33 6.27 23.09
C SER A 173 -1.27 5.97 22.02
N PHE A 174 -0.87 6.95 21.21
CA PHE A 174 0.15 6.75 20.19
C PHE A 174 1.53 7.25 20.62
N ASP A 175 2.50 6.34 20.62
CA ASP A 175 3.90 6.65 20.89
C ASP A 175 4.47 7.56 19.79
N LYS A 176 5.09 8.67 20.17
CA LYS A 176 5.78 9.57 19.23
C LYS A 176 7.28 9.25 19.20
N PHE A 177 7.81 9.12 18.00
CA PHE A 177 9.24 8.89 17.75
C PHE A 177 9.91 10.14 17.17
N ASN A 178 11.22 10.06 16.88
CA ASN A 178 11.96 11.19 16.27
C ASN A 178 11.35 11.58 14.92
N GLN A 179 10.85 10.60 14.16
CA GLN A 179 9.95 10.82 13.04
C GLN A 179 8.80 9.82 13.09
N ASN A 180 7.69 10.17 12.46
CA ASN A 180 6.54 9.28 12.31
C ASN A 180 6.14 9.27 10.84
N TRP A 181 6.07 8.09 10.24
CA TRP A 181 5.71 7.88 8.85
C TRP A 181 4.35 7.20 8.76
N LEU A 182 3.59 7.55 7.73
CA LEU A 182 2.36 6.84 7.36
C LEU A 182 2.58 6.14 6.02
N LEU A 183 2.44 4.83 5.99
CA LEU A 183 2.46 4.02 4.77
C LEU A 183 1.03 3.63 4.39
N ILE A 184 0.58 4.08 3.23
CA ILE A 184 -0.74 3.84 2.67
C ILE A 184 -0.61 2.82 1.55
N TYR A 185 -1.21 1.64 1.72
CA TYR A 185 -1.47 0.72 0.63
C TYR A 185 -2.69 1.20 -0.16
N ASP A 186 -2.47 1.57 -1.42
CA ASP A 186 -3.53 2.01 -2.32
C ASP A 186 -4.26 0.81 -2.93
N ASN A 187 -5.49 0.61 -2.46
CA ASN A 187 -6.45 -0.34 -3.02
C ASN A 187 -7.78 0.38 -3.31
N CYS A 188 -7.70 1.61 -3.82
CA CYS A 188 -8.85 2.42 -4.18
C CYS A 188 -9.56 1.84 -5.43
N PRO A 189 -10.87 2.06 -5.59
CA PRO A 189 -11.61 1.78 -6.83
C PRO A 189 -11.35 2.84 -7.90
N ALA A 190 -10.10 3.27 -8.04
CA ALA A 190 -9.67 4.20 -9.08
C ALA A 190 -8.58 3.52 -9.91
N SER A 191 -8.73 3.57 -11.23
CA SER A 191 -7.85 2.93 -12.20
C SER A 191 -7.44 3.97 -13.24
N PHE A 192 -6.29 3.76 -13.89
CA PHE A 192 -5.78 4.63 -14.96
C PHE A 192 -5.48 6.06 -14.50
N LEU A 193 -4.77 6.19 -13.37
CA LEU A 193 -4.42 7.48 -12.79
C LEU A 193 -3.23 8.12 -13.52
N ASN A 194 -3.37 9.39 -13.87
CA ASN A 194 -2.29 10.23 -14.37
C ASN A 194 -1.48 10.83 -13.21
N LYS A 195 -0.19 10.48 -13.12
CA LYS A 195 0.70 10.86 -12.01
C LYS A 195 0.88 12.36 -11.88
N GLU A 196 1.02 13.04 -13.02
CA GLU A 196 1.23 14.47 -13.11
C GLU A 196 0.04 15.24 -12.54
N ASP A 197 -1.16 14.68 -12.71
CA ASP A 197 -2.42 15.27 -12.24
C ASP A 197 -2.68 14.99 -10.75
N LEU A 198 -2.05 13.98 -10.15
CA LEU A 198 -2.22 13.64 -8.73
C LEU A 198 -1.58 14.64 -7.76
N ILE A 199 -0.41 15.20 -8.11
CA ILE A 199 0.35 16.08 -7.21
C ILE A 199 -0.50 17.30 -6.79
N PRO A 200 -1.13 18.07 -7.71
CA PRO A 200 -1.94 19.23 -7.32
C PRO A 200 -3.09 18.88 -6.37
N TYR A 201 -3.71 17.70 -6.53
CA TYR A 201 -4.80 17.26 -5.64
C TYR A 201 -4.30 16.95 -4.24
N ILE A 202 -3.20 16.20 -4.15
CA ILE A 202 -2.61 15.84 -2.86
C ILE A 202 -2.08 17.09 -2.13
N GLU A 203 -1.40 18.00 -2.83
CA GLU A 203 -0.92 19.26 -2.25
C GLU A 203 -2.07 20.15 -1.75
N LYS A 204 -3.21 20.16 -2.46
CA LYS A 204 -4.40 20.92 -2.06
C LYS A 204 -5.01 20.40 -0.75
N PHE A 205 -5.03 19.08 -0.55
CA PHE A 205 -5.68 18.46 0.62
C PHE A 205 -4.73 18.15 1.77
N LEU A 206 -3.42 18.21 1.55
CA LEU A 206 -2.38 18.17 2.57
C LEU A 206 -1.78 19.57 2.77
N PRO A 207 -2.55 20.55 3.29
CA PRO A 207 -1.96 21.84 3.64
C PRO A 207 -0.77 21.61 4.57
N LYS A 208 0.19 22.55 4.56
CA LYS A 208 1.43 22.47 5.37
C LYS A 208 1.22 22.18 6.86
N HIS A 209 -0.02 22.32 7.36
CA HIS A 209 -0.46 22.04 8.72
C HIS A 209 -1.13 20.66 8.93
N THR A 210 -1.16 19.76 7.92
CA THR A 210 -1.62 18.36 8.03
C THR A 210 -0.53 17.43 8.58
N PHE A 211 0.71 17.94 8.69
CA PHE A 211 1.89 17.22 9.21
C PHE A 211 2.21 17.37 10.72
N PRO A 212 1.30 17.72 11.68
CA PRO A 212 1.73 17.80 13.08
C PRO A 212 1.99 16.42 13.71
N TYR A 213 1.71 15.32 13.00
CA TYR A 213 1.84 13.95 13.54
C TYR A 213 2.55 12.95 12.63
N PHE A 214 2.60 13.19 11.32
CA PHE A 214 3.41 12.40 10.41
C PHE A 214 4.36 13.35 9.69
N ASP A 215 5.65 13.00 9.65
CA ASP A 215 6.70 13.73 8.97
C ASP A 215 6.74 13.39 7.48
N MET A 216 6.41 12.14 7.15
CA MET A 216 6.37 11.60 5.81
C MET A 216 5.13 10.73 5.60
N ILE A 217 4.55 10.81 4.41
CA ILE A 217 3.48 9.92 3.96
C ILE A 217 3.96 9.21 2.70
N PHE A 218 3.90 7.89 2.69
CA PHE A 218 4.22 7.05 1.54
C PHE A 218 2.94 6.40 1.04
N ILE A 219 2.67 6.51 -0.26
CA ILE A 219 1.52 5.88 -0.90
C ILE A 219 2.06 4.83 -1.86
N GLU A 220 1.89 3.57 -1.50
CA GLU A 220 2.24 2.43 -2.32
C GLU A 220 1.08 2.13 -3.28
N SER A 221 1.26 2.44 -4.56
CA SER A 221 0.27 2.15 -5.58
C SER A 221 0.80 1.20 -6.65
N SER A 222 -0.08 0.28 -7.04
CA SER A 222 0.16 -0.73 -8.06
C SER A 222 -0.44 -0.36 -9.43
N TRP A 223 -1.04 0.83 -9.57
CA TRP A 223 -1.88 1.21 -10.73
C TRP A 223 -1.33 2.36 -11.58
N PHE A 224 -0.01 2.51 -11.62
CA PHE A 224 0.63 3.56 -12.39
C PHE A 224 0.95 3.09 -13.82
N GLU A 225 0.22 3.61 -14.81
CA GLU A 225 0.62 3.42 -16.21
C GLU A 225 1.88 4.24 -16.51
N GLU A 226 2.86 3.58 -17.10
CA GLU A 226 3.74 4.18 -18.11
C GLU A 226 3.44 3.45 -19.42
N ASN A 227 3.94 3.96 -20.54
CA ASN A 227 3.71 3.46 -21.90
C ASN A 227 4.17 1.98 -22.17
N SER A 228 4.26 1.15 -21.14
CA SER A 228 4.56 -0.27 -21.16
C SER A 228 3.32 -1.07 -20.73
N SER A 229 3.06 -2.18 -21.43
CA SER A 229 1.92 -3.09 -21.25
C SER A 229 1.86 -3.83 -19.90
N VAL A 230 2.62 -3.39 -18.89
CA VAL A 230 2.63 -3.87 -17.51
C VAL A 230 2.95 -2.65 -16.64
N GLY A 231 1.96 -2.12 -15.91
CA GLY A 231 2.18 -0.97 -15.02
C GLY A 231 3.28 -1.26 -14.00
N GLU A 232 4.23 -0.33 -13.86
CA GLU A 232 5.26 -0.41 -12.82
C GLU A 232 4.70 0.14 -11.51
N ALA A 233 4.73 -0.67 -10.45
CA ALA A 233 4.33 -0.19 -9.15
C ALA A 233 5.28 0.90 -8.64
N LYS A 234 4.73 1.92 -7.99
CA LYS A 234 5.49 3.05 -7.45
C LYS A 234 5.12 3.35 -6.01
N ILE A 235 6.06 4.00 -5.33
CA ILE A 235 5.82 4.64 -4.04
C ILE A 235 5.87 6.14 -4.26
N PHE A 236 4.78 6.82 -3.89
CA PHE A 236 4.70 8.26 -3.87
C PHE A 236 4.96 8.76 -2.44
N ALA A 237 6.07 9.46 -2.24
CA ALA A 237 6.43 10.06 -0.96
C ALA A 237 6.01 11.51 -0.94
N VAL A 238 5.36 11.90 0.15
CA VAL A 238 4.82 13.25 0.37
C VAL A 238 5.32 13.76 1.72
N SER A 239 5.91 14.94 1.70
CA SER A 239 6.40 15.65 2.87
C SER A 239 5.86 17.08 2.90
N HIS A 240 6.13 17.80 3.99
CA HIS A 240 5.81 19.23 4.07
C HIS A 240 6.67 20.11 3.13
N LYS A 241 7.74 19.56 2.54
CA LYS A 241 8.68 20.26 1.68
C LYS A 241 8.49 19.93 0.20
N ASP A 242 8.16 18.69 -0.11
CA ASP A 242 8.18 18.16 -1.47
C ASP A 242 7.34 16.88 -1.62
N CYS A 243 7.09 16.55 -2.88
CA CYS A 243 6.50 15.29 -3.32
C CYS A 243 7.48 14.57 -4.27
N ARG A 244 7.67 13.26 -4.12
CA ARG A 244 8.61 12.46 -4.94
C ARG A 244 8.03 11.11 -5.31
N TYR A 245 8.39 10.60 -6.48
CA TYR A 245 8.07 9.23 -6.91
C TYR A 245 9.31 8.35 -6.88
N PHE A 246 9.10 7.09 -6.49
CA PHE A 246 10.09 6.03 -6.58
C PHE A 246 9.50 4.86 -7.34
N SER A 247 10.22 4.34 -8.35
CA SER A 247 9.90 3.02 -8.90
C SER A 247 10.18 1.97 -7.82
N VAL A 248 9.24 1.06 -7.61
CA VAL A 248 9.40 0.03 -6.58
C VAL A 248 10.56 -0.89 -6.97
N GLU A 249 11.51 -1.06 -6.06
CA GLU A 249 12.55 -2.07 -6.20
C GLU A 249 11.93 -3.45 -5.89
N ASP A 250 11.37 -4.08 -6.92
CA ASP A 250 10.81 -5.43 -6.82
C ASP A 250 11.92 -6.48 -6.88
N ILE A 251 12.39 -6.88 -5.69
CA ILE A 251 13.35 -7.96 -5.50
C ILE A 251 12.68 -9.36 -5.43
N TRP A 252 11.35 -9.43 -5.54
CA TRP A 252 10.54 -10.66 -5.42
C TRP A 252 9.97 -11.14 -6.77
N LYS A 253 10.61 -10.79 -7.89
CA LYS A 253 10.16 -11.06 -9.29
C LYS A 253 9.71 -12.50 -9.61
N ASN A 254 10.01 -13.48 -8.74
CA ASN A 254 9.60 -14.88 -8.88
C ASN A 254 8.36 -15.30 -8.06
N ILE A 255 7.97 -14.56 -7.01
CA ILE A 255 6.81 -14.93 -6.16
C ILE A 255 5.49 -14.69 -6.92
N HIS A 256 5.40 -13.61 -7.70
CA HIS A 256 4.21 -13.30 -8.50
C HIS A 256 3.93 -14.33 -9.61
N LYS A 257 4.94 -15.07 -10.10
CA LYS A 257 4.75 -16.15 -11.09
C LYS A 257 4.02 -17.36 -10.52
N PHE A 258 4.18 -17.66 -9.22
CA PHE A 258 3.53 -18.81 -8.59
C PHE A 258 2.03 -18.62 -8.37
N GLN A 259 1.56 -17.38 -8.19
CA GLN A 259 0.13 -17.09 -8.08
C GLN A 259 -0.59 -17.21 -9.43
N ASN A 260 0.09 -16.94 -10.55
CA ASN A 260 -0.48 -17.07 -11.90
C ASN A 260 -0.44 -18.52 -12.44
N ASN A 261 0.56 -19.33 -12.07
CA ASN A 261 0.68 -20.71 -12.56
C ASN A 261 -0.29 -21.69 -11.87
N LYS A 262 -0.65 -21.47 -10.60
CA LYS A 262 -1.73 -22.25 -9.95
C LYS A 262 -3.10 -22.06 -10.63
N THR A 263 -3.29 -20.95 -11.34
CA THR A 263 -4.51 -20.67 -12.11
C THR A 263 -4.63 -21.56 -13.34
N ARG A 264 -3.53 -22.03 -13.94
CA ARG A 264 -3.59 -22.92 -15.12
C ARG A 264 -3.84 -24.37 -14.74
N GLU A 265 -3.24 -24.86 -13.66
CA GLU A 265 -3.41 -26.27 -13.25
C GLU A 265 -4.77 -26.60 -12.62
N GLN A 266 -5.55 -25.59 -12.23
CA GLN A 266 -6.95 -25.76 -11.76
C GLN A 266 -8.00 -25.63 -12.88
N HIS A 267 -7.61 -25.26 -14.10
CA HIS A 267 -8.50 -25.23 -15.26
C HIS A 267 -8.40 -26.49 -16.15
N ASP A 268 -7.40 -27.35 -15.91
CA ASP A 268 -7.15 -28.60 -16.65
C ASP A 268 -7.52 -29.88 -15.84
N LYS A 269 -8.42 -29.78 -14.86
CA LYS A 269 -8.98 -30.94 -14.14
C LYS A 269 -10.50 -30.89 -14.03
#